data_AF-A0A7C6LHB6-F1
#
_entry.id   AF-A0A7C6LHB6-F1
#
_cell.length_a   1.000
_cell.length_b   1.000
_cell.length_c   1.000
_cell.angle_alpha   90.00
_cell.angle_beta   90.00
_cell.angle_gamma   90.00
#
_symmetry.space_group_name_H-M   'P 1'
#
loop_
_entity.id
_entity.type
_entity.pdbx_description
1 polymer ?
#
loop_
_entity_poly.entity_id
_entity_poly.type
_entity_poly.pdbx_seq_one_letter_code
_entity_poly.pdbx_strand_id
1 'polypeptide(L)'
;MDDYDYMMYNPNWSPDGEQIAFTTDYYGSILEYADVYVVPASATNVGISTLTPIISISDFVILDSFVAWSPDGDKIAFTAGADSSGYQNIMWIDVNTREKMNIANDSLQESCLSWVWLP
;
A
#
# COMPACT_ATOMS: atom_id res chain seq x y z
N MET A 1 9.42 -27.23 -12.86
CA MET A 1 10.21 -26.00 -12.62
C MET A 1 9.26 -25.17 -11.81
N ASP A 2 9.45 -25.21 -10.50
CA ASP A 2 8.50 -24.68 -9.53
C ASP A 2 8.64 -23.16 -9.55
N ASP A 3 7.73 -22.48 -10.27
CA ASP A 3 7.62 -21.04 -10.21
C ASP A 3 7.16 -20.68 -8.79
N TYR A 4 7.94 -19.84 -8.11
CA TYR A 4 7.67 -19.38 -6.76
C TYR A 4 6.43 -18.49 -6.74
N ASP A 5 5.28 -19.13 -6.53
CA ASP A 5 3.97 -18.50 -6.36
C ASP A 5 3.82 -17.95 -4.93
N TYR A 6 4.63 -16.95 -4.58
CA TYR A 6 4.46 -16.24 -3.31
C TYR A 6 3.56 -15.02 -3.55
N MET A 7 2.26 -15.21 -3.40
CA MET A 7 1.39 -14.07 -3.11
C MET A 7 1.70 -13.58 -1.69
N MET A 8 2.39 -12.45 -1.56
CA MET A 8 2.60 -11.84 -0.25
C MET A 8 1.46 -10.86 0.02
N TYR A 9 0.70 -11.14 1.06
CA TYR A 9 -0.26 -10.20 1.62
C TYR A 9 0.39 -9.59 2.86
N ASN A 10 0.56 -8.27 2.88
CA ASN A 10 1.08 -7.55 4.04
C ASN A 10 -0.06 -6.80 4.74
N PRO A 11 -0.88 -7.48 5.56
CA PRO A 11 -1.98 -6.83 6.26
C PRO A 11 -1.46 -5.92 7.38
N ASN A 12 -2.10 -4.76 7.53
CA ASN A 12 -1.85 -3.83 8.62
C ASN A 12 -3.18 -3.33 9.19
N TRP A 13 -3.32 -3.39 10.51
CA TRP A 13 -4.53 -2.96 11.21
C TRP A 13 -4.56 -1.45 11.35
N SER A 14 -5.74 -0.84 11.21
CA SER A 14 -5.94 0.55 11.60
C SER A 14 -5.72 0.71 13.12
N PRO A 15 -5.36 1.91 13.59
CA PRO A 15 -5.07 2.14 15.02
C PRO A 15 -6.24 1.83 15.95
N ASP A 16 -7.47 2.00 15.47
CA ASP A 16 -8.72 1.68 16.19
C ASP A 16 -9.12 0.20 16.10
N GLY A 17 -8.45 -0.58 15.25
CA GLY A 17 -8.76 -1.99 15.00
C GLY A 17 -10.02 -2.24 14.18
N GLU A 18 -10.65 -1.21 13.61
CA GLU A 18 -11.90 -1.35 12.85
C GLU A 18 -11.68 -1.72 11.38
N GLN A 19 -10.47 -1.52 10.86
CA GLN A 19 -10.12 -1.71 9.46
C GLN A 19 -8.79 -2.46 9.29
N ILE A 20 -8.65 -3.11 8.13
CA ILE A 20 -7.42 -3.79 7.71
C ILE A 20 -7.06 -3.26 6.33
N ALA A 21 -5.85 -2.73 6.20
CA ALA A 21 -5.23 -2.43 4.92
C ALA A 21 -4.36 -3.61 4.49
N PHE A 22 -4.37 -3.99 3.21
CA PHE A 22 -3.48 -5.02 2.69
C PHE A 22 -3.15 -4.78 1.22
N THR A 23 -2.01 -5.30 0.81
CA THR A 23 -1.54 -5.31 -0.58
C THR A 23 -1.84 -6.64 -1.25
N THR A 24 -1.98 -6.63 -2.57
CA THR A 24 -2.02 -7.85 -3.39
C THR A 24 -0.98 -7.77 -4.49
N ASP A 25 -0.03 -8.70 -4.53
CA ASP A 25 0.95 -8.73 -5.60
C ASP A 25 0.34 -9.26 -6.90
N TYR A 26 0.65 -8.61 -8.02
CA TYR A 26 0.18 -9.05 -9.33
C TYR A 26 1.04 -10.22 -9.87
N TYR A 27 0.33 -11.30 -10.24
CA TYR A 27 0.89 -12.55 -10.72
C TYR A 27 1.84 -12.37 -11.92
N GLY A 28 3.07 -12.89 -11.81
CA GLY A 28 3.98 -13.08 -12.95
C GLY A 28 4.88 -11.91 -13.35
N SER A 29 4.94 -10.84 -12.55
CA SER A 29 5.90 -9.75 -12.76
C SER A 29 7.02 -9.80 -11.71
N ILE A 30 8.27 -9.83 -12.18
CA ILE A 30 9.50 -9.60 -11.37
C ILE A 30 9.59 -8.17 -10.81
N LEU A 31 8.63 -7.32 -11.14
CA LEU A 31 8.47 -5.97 -10.61
C LEU A 31 7.27 -5.98 -9.68
N GLU A 32 7.51 -5.58 -8.43
CA GLU A 32 6.53 -5.45 -7.36
C GLU A 32 5.47 -4.44 -7.79
N TYR A 33 4.29 -4.95 -8.16
CA TYR A 33 3.12 -4.15 -8.46
C TYR A 33 2.01 -4.63 -7.54
N ALA A 34 1.58 -3.74 -6.63
CA ALA A 34 0.52 -4.04 -5.70
C ALA A 34 -0.64 -3.05 -5.78
N ASP A 35 -1.85 -3.58 -5.77
CA ASP A 35 -3.03 -2.81 -5.39
C ASP A 35 -3.09 -2.78 -3.85
N VAL A 36 -3.57 -1.67 -3.29
CA VAL A 36 -3.87 -1.56 -1.85
C VAL A 36 -5.37 -1.59 -1.66
N TYR A 37 -5.82 -2.40 -0.72
CA TYR A 37 -7.20 -2.52 -0.31
C TYR A 37 -7.36 -2.14 1.16
N VAL A 38 -8.54 -1.64 1.51
CA VAL A 38 -8.96 -1.40 2.88
C VAL A 38 -10.32 -2.04 3.07
N VAL A 39 -10.45 -2.84 4.13
CA VAL A 39 -11.69 -3.55 4.45
C VAL A 39 -12.03 -3.41 5.93
N PRO A 40 -13.32 -3.44 6.31
CA PRO A 40 -13.70 -3.57 7.71
C PRO A 40 -13.11 -4.84 8.33
N ALA A 41 -12.63 -4.77 9.55
CA ALA A 41 -12.12 -5.91 10.30
C ALA A 41 -13.18 -7.00 10.53
N SER A 42 -14.46 -6.61 10.53
CA SER A 42 -15.61 -7.50 10.66
C SER A 42 -16.01 -8.18 9.35
N ALA A 43 -15.39 -7.84 8.23
CA ALA A 43 -15.78 -8.34 6.92
C ALA A 43 -15.54 -9.85 6.80
N THR A 44 -16.58 -10.59 6.41
CA THR A 44 -16.51 -12.03 6.17
C THR A 44 -16.61 -12.31 4.67
N ASN A 45 -15.92 -13.34 4.17
CA ASN A 45 -15.98 -13.78 2.76
C ASN A 45 -15.61 -12.68 1.74
N VAL A 46 -14.57 -11.90 2.05
CA VAL A 46 -14.09 -10.87 1.13
C VAL A 46 -13.25 -11.50 0.01
N GLY A 47 -13.80 -11.54 -1.19
CA GLY A 47 -13.04 -11.88 -2.40
C GLY A 47 -12.46 -10.62 -3.04
N ILE A 48 -11.16 -10.64 -3.39
CA ILE A 48 -10.48 -9.50 -4.04
C ILE A 48 -11.26 -9.01 -5.29
N SER A 49 -11.86 -9.93 -6.05
CA SER A 49 -12.67 -9.61 -7.24
C SER A 49 -13.93 -8.77 -6.97
N THR A 50 -14.33 -8.63 -5.71
CA THR A 50 -15.49 -7.83 -5.26
C THR A 50 -15.08 -6.51 -4.63
N LEU A 51 -13.79 -6.33 -4.35
CA LEU A 51 -13.27 -5.11 -3.75
C LEU A 51 -12.89 -4.08 -4.82
N THR A 52 -12.96 -2.81 -4.43
CA THR A 52 -12.36 -1.72 -5.20
C THR A 52 -11.11 -1.27 -4.45
N PRO A 53 -9.93 -1.28 -5.10
CA PRO A 53 -8.71 -0.84 -4.43
C PRO A 53 -8.79 0.65 -4.07
N ILE A 54 -8.05 1.02 -3.03
CA ILE A 54 -7.81 2.41 -2.67
C ILE A 54 -6.65 3.03 -3.42
N ILE A 55 -5.65 2.21 -3.72
CA ILE A 55 -4.57 2.56 -4.62
C ILE A 55 -4.50 1.45 -5.64
N SER A 56 -4.58 1.79 -6.92
CA SER A 56 -4.41 0.81 -7.99
C SER A 56 -3.02 0.91 -8.61
N ILE A 57 -2.51 -0.22 -9.08
CA ILE A 57 -1.30 -0.30 -9.91
C ILE A 57 -1.37 0.57 -11.17
N SER A 58 -2.57 0.91 -11.64
CA SER A 58 -2.76 1.85 -12.75
C SER A 58 -2.38 3.29 -12.39
N ASP A 59 -2.42 3.62 -11.10
CA ASP A 59 -2.16 4.97 -10.61
C ASP A 59 -0.69 5.11 -10.21
N PHE A 60 -0.11 4.07 -9.60
CA PHE A 60 1.26 4.04 -9.10
C PHE A 60 1.87 2.64 -9.17
N VAL A 61 3.18 2.58 -9.37
CA VAL A 61 3.95 1.36 -9.10
C VAL A 61 4.26 1.33 -7.62
N ILE A 62 3.66 0.44 -6.83
CA ILE A 62 3.99 0.33 -5.40
C ILE A 62 5.23 -0.53 -5.24
N LEU A 63 6.32 0.08 -4.76
CA LEU A 63 7.60 -0.58 -4.55
C LEU A 63 7.70 -0.96 -3.08
N ASP A 64 8.01 -2.20 -2.75
CA ASP A 64 7.86 -2.80 -1.43
C ASP A 64 6.40 -2.73 -0.96
N SER A 65 5.69 -3.86 -1.01
CA SER A 65 4.26 -4.02 -0.71
C SER A 65 3.86 -3.70 0.76
N PHE A 66 4.47 -2.71 1.40
CA PHE A 66 4.19 -2.27 2.77
C PHE A 66 3.35 -1.00 2.78
N VAL A 67 2.32 -1.02 3.63
CA VAL A 67 1.45 0.13 3.91
C VAL A 67 1.46 0.43 5.41
N ALA A 68 1.36 1.71 5.75
CA ALA A 68 1.33 2.16 7.14
C ALA A 68 0.17 3.13 7.39
N TRP A 69 -0.67 2.82 8.37
CA TRP A 69 -1.72 3.73 8.82
C TRP A 69 -1.15 4.95 9.52
N SER A 70 -1.75 6.11 9.30
CA SER A 70 -1.55 7.27 10.15
C SER A 70 -2.13 7.01 11.55
N PRO A 71 -1.61 7.67 12.61
CA PRO A 71 -2.10 7.46 13.97
C PRO A 71 -3.57 7.84 14.19
N ASP A 72 -4.09 8.77 13.38
CA ASP A 72 -5.50 9.17 13.37
C ASP A 72 -6.40 8.16 12.63
N GLY A 73 -5.83 7.19 11.90
CA GLY A 73 -6.57 6.17 11.15
C GLY A 73 -7.15 6.66 9.82
N ASP A 74 -6.96 7.93 9.45
CA ASP A 74 -7.60 8.49 8.25
C ASP A 74 -6.77 8.33 6.98
N LYS A 75 -5.48 8.00 7.09
CA LYS A 75 -4.54 7.97 5.96
C LYS A 75 -3.72 6.71 5.94
N ILE A 76 -3.28 6.35 4.74
CA ILE A 76 -2.33 5.27 4.49
C ILE A 76 -1.12 5.84 3.77
N ALA A 77 0.07 5.65 4.34
CA ALA A 77 1.35 5.91 3.70
C ALA A 77 1.82 4.69 2.91
N PHE A 78 2.42 4.95 1.75
CA PHE A 78 2.96 3.93 0.85
C PHE A 78 4.10 4.50 0.00
N THR A 79 5.00 3.62 -0.43
CA THR A 79 6.06 3.89 -1.39
C THR A 79 5.53 3.73 -2.80
N ALA A 80 5.78 4.72 -3.66
CA ALA A 80 5.34 4.72 -5.05
C ALA A 80 6.51 5.03 -5.98
N GLY A 81 6.86 4.09 -6.86
CA GLY A 81 7.79 4.29 -7.96
C GLY A 81 7.34 5.41 -8.89
N ALA A 82 8.22 6.40 -9.03
CA ALA A 82 8.06 7.56 -9.89
C ALA A 82 8.74 7.31 -11.23
N ASP A 83 7.91 7.13 -12.25
CA ASP A 83 8.22 7.33 -13.68
C ASP A 83 9.48 6.63 -14.24
N SER A 84 9.80 6.89 -15.51
CA SER A 84 10.91 6.28 -16.24
C SER A 84 12.31 6.60 -15.66
N SER A 85 12.38 7.44 -14.63
CA SER A 85 13.62 7.94 -14.03
C SER A 85 14.08 7.09 -12.83
N GLY A 86 13.23 6.20 -12.30
CA GLY A 86 13.60 5.26 -11.24
C GLY A 86 13.64 5.84 -9.83
N TYR A 87 12.97 6.98 -9.57
CA TYR A 87 12.86 7.55 -8.22
C TYR A 87 11.75 6.88 -7.43
N GLN A 88 11.87 6.84 -6.10
CA GLN A 88 10.80 6.38 -5.21
C GLN A 88 10.18 7.60 -4.52
N ASN A 89 8.86 7.70 -4.54
CA ASN A 89 8.12 8.71 -3.80
C ASN A 89 7.55 8.08 -2.53
N ILE A 90 7.46 8.89 -1.47
CA ILE A 90 6.66 8.57 -0.30
C ILE A 90 5.35 9.33 -0.44
N MET A 91 4.24 8.59 -0.46
CA MET A 91 2.91 9.12 -0.68
C MET A 91 2.02 8.83 0.53
N TRP A 92 0.97 9.62 0.70
CA TRP A 92 -0.19 9.20 1.50
C TRP A 92 -1.48 9.33 0.71
N ILE A 93 -2.48 8.53 1.10
CA ILE A 93 -3.86 8.61 0.62
C ILE A 93 -4.83 8.71 1.80
N ASP A 94 -5.82 9.59 1.69
CA ASP A 94 -6.95 9.64 2.61
C ASP A 94 -7.92 8.49 2.31
N VAL A 95 -8.28 7.73 3.34
CA VAL A 95 -9.06 6.50 3.21
C VAL A 95 -10.47 6.78 2.70
N ASN A 96 -11.03 7.92 3.08
CA ASN A 96 -12.41 8.30 2.82
C ASN A 96 -12.53 9.11 1.53
N THR A 97 -11.70 10.14 1.35
CA THR A 97 -11.81 11.07 0.22
C THR A 97 -11.08 10.61 -1.02
N ARG A 98 -10.15 9.64 -0.87
CA ARG A 98 -9.22 9.19 -1.93
C ARG A 98 -8.27 10.29 -2.41
N GLU A 99 -8.16 11.39 -1.69
CA GLU A 99 -7.16 12.42 -1.94
C GLU A 99 -5.77 11.87 -1.65
N LYS A 100 -4.82 12.19 -2.54
CA LYS A 100 -3.44 11.68 -2.50
C LYS A 100 -2.47 12.83 -2.44
N MET A 101 -1.38 12.66 -1.69
CA MET A 101 -0.32 13.66 -1.59
C MET A 101 1.05 13.00 -1.67
N ASN A 102 1.97 13.65 -2.37
CA ASN A 102 3.38 13.32 -2.34
C ASN A 102 4.06 14.06 -1.17
N ILE A 103 4.73 13.31 -0.31
CA ILE A 103 5.43 13.80 0.89
C ILE A 103 6.90 14.08 0.57
N ALA A 104 7.52 13.26 -0.26
CA ALA A 104 8.92 13.37 -0.64
C ALA A 104 9.23 12.57 -1.92
N ASN A 105 10.15 13.10 -2.72
CA ASN A 105 10.83 12.35 -3.78
C ASN A 105 12.21 11.99 -3.23
N ASP A 106 12.43 10.72 -2.91
CA ASP A 106 13.72 10.26 -2.40
C ASP A 106 14.40 9.32 -3.39
N SER A 107 15.73 9.38 -3.42
CA SER A 107 16.59 8.45 -4.14
C SER A 107 16.93 7.21 -3.32
N LEU A 108 16.43 7.12 -2.08
CA LEU A 108 16.76 6.07 -1.14
C LEU A 108 15.76 4.90 -1.22
N GLN A 109 16.30 3.73 -1.55
CA GLN A 109 15.65 2.43 -1.34
C GLN A 109 15.54 2.18 0.17
N GLU A 110 14.48 2.63 0.83
CA GLU A 110 14.16 2.17 2.19
C GLU A 110 12.81 1.45 2.20
N SER A 111 12.87 0.17 2.52
CA SER A 111 11.81 -0.83 2.38
C SER A 111 10.87 -0.94 3.59
N CYS A 112 10.91 0.01 4.52
CA CYS A 112 10.05 0.02 5.70
C CYS A 112 9.61 1.44 6.07
N LEU A 113 8.43 1.86 5.61
CA LEU A 113 7.82 3.10 6.06
C LEU A 113 7.27 2.95 7.48
N SER A 114 7.73 3.81 8.39
CA SER A 114 7.13 3.98 9.72
C SER A 114 6.97 5.46 10.04
N TRP A 115 5.89 5.81 10.71
CA TRP A 115 5.69 7.16 11.21
C TRP A 115 6.52 7.38 12.47
N VAL A 116 7.31 8.46 12.53
CA VAL A 116 8.00 8.91 13.74
C VAL A 116 7.61 10.36 14.03
N TRP A 117 7.14 10.64 15.24
CA TRP A 117 6.95 12.00 15.74
C TRP A 117 8.16 12.45 16.56
N LEU A 118 8.60 13.69 16.34
CA LEU A 118 9.36 14.45 17.32
C LEU A 118 8.38 15.26 18.20
N PRO A 119 8.67 15.40 19.51
CA PRO A 119 7.77 16.00 20.50
C PRO A 119 7.46 17.48 20.26
#